data_AF-A0AAV7JFF4-F1
#
_entry.id   AF-A0AAV7JFF4-F1
#
_cell.length_a   1.000
_cell.length_b   1.000
_cell.length_c   1.000
_cell.angle_alpha   90.00
_cell.angle_beta   90.00
_cell.angle_gamma   90.00
#
_symmetry.space_group_name_H-M   'P 1'
#
loop_
_entity.id
_entity.type
_entity.pdbx_description
1 polymer ?
#
loop_
_entity_poly.entity_id
_entity_poly.type
_entity_poly.pdbx_seq_one_letter_code
_entity_poly.pdbx_strand_id
1 'polypeptide(L)'
;MLSQSSTAIRLVEHSTEFEVPKPKKVSFDDDTVEYAMLDQDDEEFIPPPMPPDKTRLPHIIDQSELNDLVRDLNLPKDQSELLGTRLKGWNLLDEETKVSFFRIRQSDFSVHFEMQGSLCYCNNVDRVMELLGVQHEPSEWHLFIDSSKYSLKAVLLHKGNVLPSISIGHSVHMKESHEKMDILLKLIRYDSYNWHICGDLKVIGLLLGMQPGYTKYCCFLCGGIVEQGNPTI
;
A
#
# COMPACT_ATOMS: atom_id res chain seq x y z
N MET A 1 -17.16 -30.73 3.39
CA MET A 1 -16.09 -31.60 2.86
C MET A 1 -15.27 -30.78 1.89
N LEU A 2 -14.08 -30.33 2.30
CA LEU A 2 -13.19 -29.53 1.47
C LEU A 2 -11.99 -30.38 1.06
N SER A 3 -11.77 -30.43 -0.26
CA SER A 3 -10.66 -31.06 -0.95
C SER A 3 -9.33 -30.47 -0.48
N GLN A 4 -8.41 -31.31 -0.02
CA GLN A 4 -7.06 -30.91 0.37
C GLN A 4 -6.25 -30.52 -0.88
N SER A 5 -5.68 -29.31 -0.88
CA SER A 5 -4.66 -28.88 -1.85
C SER A 5 -3.31 -29.46 -1.43
N SER A 6 -2.67 -30.25 -2.31
CA SER A 6 -1.49 -31.06 -2.01
C SER A 6 -0.14 -30.37 -2.28
N THR A 7 0.01 -29.09 -1.93
CA THR A 7 1.24 -28.32 -2.22
C THR A 7 1.92 -27.70 -1.01
N ALA A 8 1.55 -28.08 0.21
CA ALA A 8 2.33 -27.73 1.39
C ALA A 8 3.54 -28.66 1.53
N ILE A 9 4.75 -28.15 1.30
CA ILE A 9 5.98 -28.81 1.74
C ILE A 9 5.89 -28.93 3.27
N ARG A 10 5.80 -30.17 3.76
CA ARG A 10 5.81 -30.49 5.19
C ARG A 10 7.09 -29.92 5.81
N LEU A 11 6.96 -29.17 6.91
CA LEU A 11 8.09 -28.82 7.76
C LEU A 11 8.75 -30.12 8.22
N VAL A 12 10.02 -30.28 7.87
CA VAL A 12 10.84 -31.43 8.30
C VAL A 12 11.17 -31.23 9.77
N GLU A 13 10.88 -32.22 10.61
CA GLU A 13 11.29 -32.21 12.02
C GLU A 13 12.81 -32.11 12.11
N HIS A 14 13.31 -31.33 13.07
CA HIS A 14 14.72 -31.07 13.23
C HIS A 14 15.45 -32.37 13.60
N SER A 15 16.06 -33.02 12.60
CA SER A 15 16.86 -34.25 12.75
C SER A 15 18.35 -33.92 12.69
N THR A 16 19.15 -34.63 13.49
CA THR A 16 20.62 -34.56 13.48
C THR A 16 21.26 -35.11 12.21
N GLU A 17 20.46 -35.69 11.30
CA GLU A 17 20.92 -36.25 10.02
C GLU A 17 21.09 -35.19 8.90
N PHE A 18 20.64 -33.96 9.11
CA PHE A 18 20.81 -32.88 8.13
C PHE A 18 21.94 -31.94 8.56
N GLU A 19 22.97 -31.80 7.73
CA GLU A 19 24.05 -30.84 7.98
C GLU A 19 23.51 -29.40 7.93
N VAL A 20 23.79 -28.63 8.99
CA VAL A 20 23.49 -27.20 9.04
C VAL A 20 24.26 -26.50 7.92
N PRO A 21 23.59 -25.74 7.02
CA PRO A 21 24.27 -24.99 5.97
C PRO A 21 25.24 -23.99 6.61
N LYS A 22 26.54 -24.16 6.35
CA LYS A 22 27.56 -23.21 6.84
C LYS A 22 27.54 -21.96 5.95
N PRO A 23 27.51 -20.76 6.52
CA PRO A 23 27.63 -19.53 5.75
C PRO A 23 28.94 -19.55 4.96
N LYS A 24 28.88 -19.13 3.69
CA LYS A 24 30.10 -18.93 2.88
C LYS A 24 30.97 -17.91 3.60
N LYS A 25 32.21 -18.28 3.91
CA LYS A 25 33.22 -17.33 4.39
C LYS A 25 33.54 -16.38 3.24
N VAL A 26 32.97 -15.19 3.29
CA VAL A 26 33.40 -14.07 2.46
C VAL A 26 34.66 -13.52 3.12
N SER A 27 35.78 -13.55 2.42
CA SER A 27 36.98 -12.82 2.83
C SER A 27 36.68 -11.33 2.70
N PHE A 28 36.73 -10.61 3.81
CA PHE A 28 36.83 -9.16 3.79
C PHE A 28 38.31 -8.85 3.59
N ASP A 29 38.67 -8.39 2.39
CA ASP A 29 39.95 -7.73 2.21
C ASP A 29 39.87 -6.36 2.89
N ASP A 30 40.81 -6.14 3.82
CA ASP A 30 40.95 -4.94 4.63
C ASP A 30 41.51 -3.81 3.78
N ASP A 31 40.67 -3.19 2.95
CA ASP A 31 41.00 -1.93 2.29
C ASP A 31 40.86 -0.80 3.31
N THR A 32 41.99 -0.40 3.87
CA THR A 32 42.15 0.82 4.66
C THR A 32 41.69 2.01 3.82
N VAL A 33 40.46 2.49 4.04
CA VAL A 33 39.95 3.72 3.43
C VAL A 33 40.63 4.91 4.09
N GLU A 34 41.65 5.45 3.42
CA GLU A 34 42.20 6.76 3.69
C GLU A 34 41.12 7.81 3.35
N TYR A 35 40.59 8.48 4.39
CA TYR A 35 39.67 9.60 4.19
C TYR A 35 40.45 10.79 3.61
N ALA A 36 40.60 10.80 2.29
CA ALA A 36 40.91 12.03 1.58
C ALA A 36 39.71 12.97 1.76
N MET A 37 39.94 14.10 2.44
CA MET A 37 39.04 15.24 2.39
C MET A 37 38.98 15.70 0.93
N LEU A 38 37.96 15.24 0.19
CA LEU A 38 37.69 15.74 -1.14
C LEU A 38 37.12 17.15 -0.98
N ASP A 39 37.91 18.15 -1.36
CA ASP A 39 37.40 19.48 -1.64
C ASP A 39 36.27 19.33 -2.67
N GLN A 40 35.04 19.62 -2.24
CA GLN A 40 33.88 19.64 -3.12
C GLN A 40 34.02 20.86 -4.03
N ASP A 41 34.63 20.66 -5.19
CA ASP A 41 34.39 21.56 -6.31
C ASP A 41 32.92 21.41 -6.71
N ASP A 42 32.20 22.53 -6.74
CA ASP A 42 30.83 22.67 -7.23
C ASP A 42 30.77 22.38 -8.75
N GLU A 43 31.11 21.16 -9.17
CA GLU A 43 30.93 20.70 -10.55
C GLU A 43 29.42 20.66 -10.85
N GLU A 44 28.97 21.64 -11.63
CA GLU A 44 27.60 21.76 -12.12
C GLU A 44 27.20 20.44 -12.79
N PHE A 45 26.14 19.78 -12.30
CA PHE A 45 25.63 18.57 -12.92
C PHE A 45 25.12 18.89 -14.32
N ILE A 46 25.89 18.53 -15.35
CA ILE A 46 25.49 18.67 -16.75
C ILE A 46 24.79 17.35 -17.15
N PRO A 47 23.45 17.34 -17.33
CA PRO A 47 22.77 16.17 -17.83
C PRO A 47 23.26 15.84 -19.26
N PRO A 48 23.27 14.54 -19.64
CA PRO A 48 23.67 14.15 -20.98
C PRO A 48 22.82 14.87 -22.05
N PRO A 49 23.40 15.25 -23.19
CA PRO A 49 22.69 15.97 -24.24
C PRO A 49 21.48 15.16 -24.70
N MET A 50 20.29 15.75 -24.58
CA MET A 50 19.06 15.16 -25.10
C MET A 50 19.17 14.98 -26.62
N PRO A 51 18.60 13.89 -27.18
CA PRO A 51 18.56 13.70 -28.62
C PRO A 51 17.91 14.91 -29.29
N PRO A 52 18.43 15.36 -30.45
CA PRO A 52 17.89 16.55 -31.12
C PRO A 52 16.43 16.34 -31.47
N ASP A 53 15.58 17.21 -30.94
CA ASP A 53 14.17 17.27 -31.32
C ASP A 53 14.06 17.60 -32.81
N LYS A 54 13.45 16.71 -33.58
CA LYS A 54 13.32 16.83 -35.03
C LYS A 54 12.33 17.94 -35.42
N THR A 55 11.53 18.39 -34.47
CA THR A 55 10.55 19.46 -34.63
C THR A 55 11.00 20.61 -33.74
N ARG A 56 11.42 21.74 -34.30
CA ARG A 56 11.83 22.95 -33.54
C ARG A 56 10.66 23.64 -32.79
N LEU A 57 9.61 22.88 -32.45
CA LEU A 57 8.42 23.37 -31.79
C LEU A 57 8.57 23.20 -30.28
N PRO A 58 8.11 24.16 -29.46
CA PRO A 58 8.02 23.96 -28.03
C PRO A 58 7.15 22.73 -27.73
N HIS A 59 7.64 21.84 -26.87
CA HIS A 59 6.81 20.77 -26.33
C HIS A 59 5.76 21.39 -25.41
N ILE A 60 4.49 21.15 -25.74
CA ILE A 60 3.34 21.63 -24.98
C ILE A 60 2.87 20.49 -24.07
N ILE A 61 2.90 20.74 -22.78
CA ILE A 61 2.60 19.79 -21.72
C ILE A 61 1.08 19.68 -21.56
N ASP A 62 0.54 18.48 -21.67
CA ASP A 62 -0.87 18.22 -21.42
C ASP A 62 -1.19 17.95 -19.93
N GLN A 63 -2.46 17.70 -19.61
CA GLN A 63 -2.88 17.45 -18.23
C GLN A 63 -2.27 16.17 -17.64
N SER A 64 -2.05 15.14 -18.47
CA SER A 64 -1.49 13.86 -18.03
C SER A 64 0.00 13.98 -17.75
N GLU A 65 0.76 14.63 -18.63
CA GLU A 65 2.19 14.91 -18.45
C GLU A 65 2.43 15.83 -17.25
N LEU A 66 1.57 16.83 -17.04
CA LEU A 66 1.63 17.68 -15.85
C LEU A 66 1.37 16.88 -14.56
N ASN A 67 0.43 15.93 -14.58
CA ASN A 67 0.15 15.05 -13.44
C ASN A 67 1.33 14.11 -13.15
N ASP A 68 1.93 13.54 -14.19
CA ASP A 68 3.11 12.67 -14.07
C ASP A 68 4.31 13.45 -13.53
N LEU A 69 4.58 14.65 -14.04
CA LEU A 69 5.65 15.51 -13.52
C LEU A 69 5.45 15.85 -12.03
N VAL A 70 4.22 16.19 -11.64
CA VAL A 70 3.86 16.45 -10.23
C VAL A 70 4.09 15.21 -9.36
N ARG A 71 3.75 14.02 -9.87
CA ARG A 71 3.95 12.73 -9.18
C ARG A 71 5.44 12.43 -9.02
N ASP A 72 6.22 12.57 -10.08
CA ASP A 72 7.65 12.23 -10.12
C ASP A 72 8.47 13.17 -9.22
N LEU A 73 8.08 14.46 -9.16
CA LEU A 73 8.64 15.45 -8.24
C LEU A 73 8.07 15.34 -6.81
N ASN A 74 7.08 14.47 -6.58
CA ASN A 74 6.38 14.27 -5.31
C ASN A 74 5.86 15.58 -4.70
N LEU A 75 5.24 16.44 -5.52
CA LEU A 75 4.83 17.77 -5.09
C LEU A 75 3.54 17.73 -4.24
N PRO A 76 3.49 18.46 -3.11
CA PRO A 76 2.25 18.73 -2.42
C PRO A 76 1.32 19.59 -3.30
N LYS A 77 0.04 19.63 -2.93
CA LYS A 77 -1.03 20.31 -3.69
C LYS A 77 -0.69 21.75 -4.04
N ASP A 78 -0.21 22.54 -3.08
CA ASP A 78 0.07 23.96 -3.28
C ASP A 78 1.27 24.18 -4.21
N GLN A 79 2.29 23.32 -4.13
CA GLN A 79 3.46 23.36 -5.02
C GLN A 79 3.13 22.87 -6.43
N SER A 80 2.24 21.87 -6.56
CA SER A 80 1.73 21.39 -7.85
C SER A 80 1.01 22.51 -8.61
N GLU A 81 0.18 23.27 -7.88
CA GLU A 81 -0.53 24.42 -8.43
C GLU A 81 0.42 25.56 -8.81
N LEU A 82 1.42 25.85 -7.97
CA LEU A 82 2.44 26.84 -8.26
C LEU A 82 3.22 26.47 -9.53
N LEU A 83 3.65 25.21 -9.66
CA LEU A 83 4.32 24.69 -10.85
C LEU A 83 3.44 24.87 -12.10
N GLY A 84 2.19 24.39 -12.05
CA GLY A 84 1.25 24.54 -13.16
C GLY A 84 1.02 26.00 -13.54
N THR A 85 0.94 26.90 -12.56
CA THR A 85 0.78 28.35 -12.81
C THR A 85 1.98 28.94 -13.54
N ARG A 86 3.20 28.52 -13.18
CA ARG A 86 4.44 28.97 -13.84
C ARG A 86 4.53 28.44 -15.28
N LEU A 87 4.29 27.15 -15.47
CA LEU A 87 4.27 26.52 -16.81
C LEU A 87 3.23 27.17 -17.72
N LYS A 88 2.04 27.51 -17.18
CA LYS A 88 1.01 28.25 -17.91
C LYS A 88 1.49 29.65 -18.30
N GLY A 89 2.14 30.38 -17.40
CA GLY A 89 2.72 31.70 -17.67
C GLY A 89 3.84 31.68 -18.71
N TRP A 90 4.51 30.54 -18.90
CA TRP A 90 5.50 30.32 -19.95
C TRP A 90 4.91 29.83 -21.28
N ASN A 91 3.59 29.67 -21.38
CA ASN A 91 2.89 29.08 -22.53
C ASN A 91 3.40 27.66 -22.86
N LEU A 92 3.75 26.89 -21.83
CA LEU A 92 4.18 25.49 -21.97
C LEU A 92 3.08 24.49 -21.63
N LEU A 93 1.89 24.94 -21.22
CA LEU A 93 0.74 24.06 -20.98
C LEU A 93 -0.24 24.16 -22.15
N ASP A 94 -0.85 23.02 -22.47
CA ASP A 94 -1.99 22.97 -23.38
C ASP A 94 -3.17 23.82 -22.85
N GLU A 95 -3.97 24.40 -23.74
CA GLU A 95 -5.09 25.30 -23.39
C GLU A 95 -6.15 24.62 -22.51
N GLU A 96 -6.35 23.30 -22.67
CA GLU A 96 -7.33 22.53 -21.89
C GLU A 96 -6.81 22.15 -20.50
N THR A 97 -5.50 22.33 -20.23
CA THR A 97 -4.88 21.96 -18.96
C THR A 97 -5.32 22.87 -17.81
N LYS A 98 -5.83 22.25 -16.74
CA LYS A 98 -6.40 22.95 -15.58
C LYS A 98 -5.46 22.88 -14.40
N VAL A 99 -4.76 23.98 -14.14
CA VAL A 99 -3.92 24.11 -12.92
C VAL A 99 -4.74 23.94 -11.63
N SER A 100 -6.01 24.37 -11.63
CA SER A 100 -6.93 24.19 -10.50
C SER A 100 -7.32 22.73 -10.25
N PHE A 101 -7.03 21.81 -11.16
CA PHE A 101 -7.26 20.37 -11.00
C PHE A 101 -6.65 19.85 -9.70
N PHE A 102 -5.42 20.26 -9.37
CA PHE A 102 -4.74 19.83 -8.15
C PHE A 102 -5.46 20.24 -6.87
N ARG A 103 -6.30 21.29 -6.91
CA ARG A 103 -7.10 21.71 -5.75
C ARG A 103 -8.21 20.74 -5.42
N ILE A 104 -8.79 20.13 -6.45
CA ILE A 104 -10.00 19.32 -6.34
C ILE A 104 -9.77 17.86 -6.74
N ARG A 105 -8.53 17.43 -7.07
CA ARG A 105 -8.24 16.08 -7.56
C ARG A 105 -8.80 14.93 -6.70
N GLN A 106 -8.95 15.17 -5.39
CA GLN A 106 -9.52 14.19 -4.46
C GLN A 106 -11.05 14.16 -4.43
N SER A 107 -11.76 15.12 -5.05
CA SER A 107 -13.21 15.29 -4.92
C SER A 107 -13.97 14.07 -5.42
N ASP A 108 -13.52 13.52 -6.53
CA ASP A 108 -14.18 12.38 -7.20
C ASP A 108 -14.10 11.12 -6.35
N PHE A 109 -13.04 11.00 -5.54
CA PHE A 109 -12.90 9.90 -4.58
C PHE A 109 -13.58 10.20 -3.25
N SER A 110 -13.55 11.44 -2.79
CA SER A 110 -14.00 11.84 -1.44
C SER A 110 -15.46 11.50 -1.18
N VAL A 111 -16.32 11.52 -2.22
CA VAL A 111 -17.74 11.12 -2.11
C VAL A 111 -17.93 9.63 -1.80
N HIS A 112 -16.89 8.82 -1.99
CA HIS A 112 -16.88 7.38 -1.71
C HIS A 112 -16.19 7.02 -0.38
N PHE A 113 -15.84 8.03 0.42
CA PHE A 113 -15.27 7.85 1.75
C PHE A 113 -16.15 8.52 2.80
N GLU A 114 -16.39 7.81 3.88
CA GLU A 114 -17.16 8.27 5.01
C GLU A 114 -16.35 8.13 6.30
N MET A 115 -16.69 8.97 7.28
CA MET A 115 -16.05 8.93 8.60
C MET A 115 -17.08 8.50 9.64
N GLN A 116 -16.82 7.38 10.31
CA GLN A 116 -17.58 6.92 11.47
C GLN A 116 -16.69 6.99 12.72
N GLY A 117 -16.95 7.97 13.57
CA GLY A 117 -16.07 8.26 14.72
C GLY A 117 -14.67 8.66 14.24
N SER A 118 -13.65 7.87 14.59
CA SER A 118 -12.26 8.08 14.16
C SER A 118 -11.84 7.25 12.95
N LEU A 119 -12.74 6.42 12.39
CA LEU A 119 -12.46 5.56 11.25
C LEU A 119 -12.96 6.20 9.96
N CYS A 120 -12.06 6.46 9.03
CA CYS A 120 -12.39 6.76 7.64
C CYS A 120 -12.42 5.45 6.85
N TYR A 121 -13.48 5.19 6.08
CA TYR A 121 -13.64 3.97 5.29
C TYR A 121 -14.23 4.27 3.92
N CYS A 122 -13.94 3.40 2.96
CA CYS A 122 -14.53 3.44 1.63
C CYS A 122 -15.92 2.77 1.66
N ASN A 123 -16.98 3.53 1.36
CA ASN A 123 -18.35 3.01 1.33
C ASN A 123 -18.66 2.29 -0.02
N ASN A 124 -17.90 2.57 -1.07
CA ASN A 124 -18.11 2.03 -2.41
C ASN A 124 -16.78 1.72 -3.14
N VAL A 125 -16.24 0.54 -2.85
CA VAL A 125 -14.97 0.06 -3.44
C VAL A 125 -15.06 -0.10 -4.95
N ASP A 126 -16.17 -0.66 -5.47
CA ASP A 126 -16.36 -0.84 -6.92
C ASP A 126 -16.24 0.49 -7.68
N ARG A 127 -16.86 1.56 -7.15
CA ARG A 127 -16.80 2.87 -7.78
C ARG A 127 -15.41 3.51 -7.69
N VAL A 128 -14.70 3.32 -6.58
CA VAL A 128 -13.30 3.76 -6.47
C VAL A 128 -12.41 3.03 -7.48
N MET A 129 -12.58 1.72 -7.64
CA MET A 129 -11.85 0.92 -8.64
C MET A 129 -12.15 1.39 -10.07
N GLU A 130 -13.42 1.63 -10.39
CA GLU A 130 -13.85 2.16 -11.68
C GLU A 130 -13.22 3.53 -11.98
N LEU A 131 -13.22 4.44 -11.01
CA LEU A 131 -12.59 5.77 -11.15
C LEU A 131 -11.06 5.68 -11.33
N LEU A 132 -10.42 4.65 -10.79
CA LEU A 132 -9.01 4.35 -11.02
C LEU A 132 -8.74 3.65 -12.36
N GLY A 133 -9.79 3.35 -13.15
CA GLY A 133 -9.67 2.62 -14.40
C GLY A 133 -9.33 1.13 -14.21
N VAL A 134 -9.65 0.57 -13.05
CA VAL A 134 -9.34 -0.81 -12.67
C VAL A 134 -10.62 -1.64 -12.64
N GLN A 135 -10.63 -2.76 -13.36
CA GLN A 135 -11.72 -3.73 -13.24
C GLN A 135 -11.62 -4.43 -11.87
N HIS A 136 -12.68 -4.32 -11.06
CA HIS A 136 -12.71 -4.96 -9.75
C HIS A 136 -13.16 -6.42 -9.86
N GLU A 137 -12.20 -7.34 -9.78
CA GLU A 137 -12.43 -8.77 -9.61
C GLU A 137 -12.01 -9.17 -8.18
N PRO A 138 -12.93 -9.34 -7.22
CA PRO A 138 -12.58 -9.54 -5.81
C PRO A 138 -11.61 -10.68 -5.57
N SER A 139 -11.66 -11.75 -6.36
CA SER A 139 -10.74 -12.86 -6.20
C SER A 139 -9.27 -12.46 -6.41
N GLU A 140 -8.99 -11.40 -7.17
CA GLU A 140 -7.63 -10.91 -7.46
C GLU A 140 -7.08 -9.94 -6.42
N TRP A 141 -7.86 -9.63 -5.37
CA TRP A 141 -7.46 -8.72 -4.31
C TRP A 141 -7.43 -9.43 -2.95
N HIS A 142 -6.42 -9.09 -2.15
CA HIS A 142 -6.33 -9.47 -0.76
C HIS A 142 -6.57 -8.25 0.12
N LEU A 143 -7.36 -8.42 1.19
CA LEU A 143 -7.56 -7.39 2.19
C LEU A 143 -6.43 -7.46 3.21
N PHE A 144 -5.51 -6.50 3.14
CA PHE A 144 -4.48 -6.33 4.14
C PHE A 144 -4.94 -5.41 5.26
N ILE A 145 -4.89 -5.89 6.50
CA ILE A 145 -5.17 -5.10 7.70
C ILE A 145 -3.91 -5.04 8.54
N ASP A 146 -3.45 -3.81 8.79
CA ASP A 146 -2.35 -3.50 9.69
C ASP A 146 -2.89 -2.68 10.85
N SER A 147 -2.55 -3.07 12.08
CA SER A 147 -2.99 -2.38 13.27
C SER A 147 -1.85 -2.15 14.25
N SER A 148 -1.93 -1.01 14.92
CA SER A 148 -1.09 -0.69 16.06
C SER A 148 -1.98 -0.46 17.30
N LYS A 149 -1.34 -0.08 18.40
CA LYS A 149 -2.06 0.30 19.63
C LYS A 149 -3.00 1.50 19.42
N TYR A 150 -2.73 2.35 18.42
CA TYR A 150 -3.45 3.62 18.24
C TYR A 150 -4.02 3.80 16.84
N SER A 151 -3.54 3.04 15.86
CA SER A 151 -3.94 3.19 14.46
C SER A 151 -4.38 1.88 13.85
N LEU A 152 -5.17 1.99 12.79
CA LEU A 152 -5.65 0.88 11.97
C LEU A 152 -5.60 1.31 10.51
N LYS A 153 -5.16 0.42 9.64
CA LYS A 153 -5.18 0.63 8.19
C LYS A 153 -5.69 -0.64 7.50
N ALA A 154 -6.58 -0.45 6.54
CA ALA A 154 -7.11 -1.49 5.67
C ALA A 154 -6.80 -1.12 4.22
N VAL A 155 -6.14 -2.02 3.51
CA VAL A 155 -5.61 -1.80 2.17
C VAL A 155 -5.90 -3.02 1.31
N LEU A 156 -6.38 -2.81 0.09
CA LEU A 156 -6.48 -3.87 -0.91
C LEU A 156 -5.15 -4.02 -1.64
N LEU A 157 -4.65 -5.25 -1.69
CA LEU A 157 -3.42 -5.63 -2.38
C LEU A 157 -3.78 -6.51 -3.57
N HIS A 158 -3.38 -6.10 -4.77
CA HIS A 158 -3.56 -6.93 -5.95
C HIS A 158 -2.61 -8.12 -5.92
N LYS A 159 -3.07 -9.30 -6.34
CA LYS A 159 -2.22 -10.49 -6.47
C LYS A 159 -0.98 -10.19 -7.31
N GLY A 160 0.17 -10.67 -6.84
CA GLY A 160 1.45 -10.44 -7.50
C GLY A 160 1.90 -8.98 -7.54
N ASN A 161 1.23 -8.07 -6.80
CA ASN A 161 1.54 -6.63 -6.79
C ASN A 161 1.56 -6.00 -8.19
N VAL A 162 0.72 -6.51 -9.10
CA VAL A 162 0.62 -6.02 -10.49
C VAL A 162 0.01 -4.62 -10.54
N LEU A 163 -0.97 -4.35 -9.67
CA LEU A 163 -1.60 -3.04 -9.53
C LEU A 163 -1.23 -2.38 -8.19
N PRO A 164 -1.27 -1.04 -8.11
CA PRO A 164 -1.03 -0.33 -6.86
C PRO A 164 -1.99 -0.75 -5.75
N SER A 165 -1.53 -0.63 -4.51
CA SER A 165 -2.37 -0.88 -3.34
C SER A 165 -3.39 0.24 -3.14
N ILE A 166 -4.61 -0.12 -2.72
CA ILE A 166 -5.73 0.81 -2.60
C ILE A 166 -6.18 0.85 -1.15
N SER A 167 -6.01 2.00 -0.49
CA SER A 167 -6.46 2.19 0.89
C SER A 167 -7.98 2.29 0.95
N ILE A 168 -8.62 1.42 1.72
CA ILE A 168 -10.07 1.38 1.89
C ILE A 168 -10.52 1.67 3.33
N GLY A 169 -9.58 1.76 4.27
CA GLY A 169 -9.89 2.13 5.65
C GLY A 169 -8.67 2.64 6.39
N HIS A 170 -8.84 3.65 7.23
CA HIS A 170 -7.78 4.22 8.03
C HIS A 170 -8.31 4.92 9.29
N SER A 171 -7.61 4.73 10.40
CA SER A 171 -7.80 5.48 11.63
C SER A 171 -6.47 5.70 12.34
N VAL A 172 -6.30 6.88 12.95
CA VAL A 172 -5.14 7.23 13.80
C VAL A 172 -5.47 7.24 15.29
N HIS A 173 -6.73 7.00 15.65
CA HIS A 173 -7.24 7.01 17.02
C HIS A 173 -8.20 5.84 17.25
N MET A 174 -7.76 4.65 16.86
CA MET A 174 -8.52 3.40 17.00
C MET A 174 -7.56 2.29 17.39
N LYS A 175 -7.72 1.81 18.62
CA LYS A 175 -7.01 0.64 19.12
C LYS A 175 -7.62 -0.61 18.48
N GLU A 176 -6.74 -1.55 18.12
CA GLU A 176 -7.13 -2.89 17.70
C GLU A 176 -7.97 -3.62 18.78
N SER A 177 -9.14 -4.11 18.39
CA SER A 177 -9.96 -5.02 19.16
C SER A 177 -10.86 -5.80 18.21
N HIS A 178 -11.38 -6.95 18.66
CA HIS A 178 -12.32 -7.74 17.87
C HIS A 178 -13.52 -6.90 17.38
N GLU A 179 -14.16 -6.14 18.29
CA GLU A 179 -15.29 -5.26 17.96
C GLU A 179 -14.93 -4.21 16.90
N LYS A 180 -13.72 -3.63 16.99
CA LYS A 180 -13.26 -2.62 16.05
C LYS A 180 -12.96 -3.21 14.67
N MET A 181 -12.45 -4.44 14.61
CA MET A 181 -12.27 -5.16 13.35
C MET A 181 -13.61 -5.53 12.71
N ASP A 182 -14.57 -6.01 13.51
CA ASP A 182 -15.93 -6.32 13.03
C ASP A 182 -16.64 -5.07 12.47
N ILE A 183 -16.52 -3.93 13.15
CA ILE A 183 -17.01 -2.65 12.62
C ILE A 183 -16.34 -2.30 11.29
N LEU A 184 -15.01 -2.41 11.20
CA LEU A 184 -14.28 -2.14 9.95
C LEU A 184 -14.79 -3.03 8.80
N LEU A 185 -14.87 -4.34 9.00
CA LEU A 185 -15.29 -5.30 7.97
C LEU A 185 -16.73 -5.05 7.50
N LYS A 186 -17.64 -4.71 8.41
CA LYS A 186 -19.02 -4.33 8.08
C LYS A 186 -19.09 -3.07 7.23
N LEU A 187 -18.34 -2.03 7.60
CA LEU A 187 -18.36 -0.74 6.91
C LEU A 187 -17.83 -0.83 5.48
N ILE A 188 -16.79 -1.65 5.24
CA ILE A 188 -16.24 -1.90 3.90
C ILE A 188 -17.04 -2.95 3.09
N ARG A 189 -18.16 -3.45 3.64
CA ARG A 189 -19.02 -4.49 3.04
C ARG A 189 -18.24 -5.75 2.66
N TYR A 190 -17.37 -6.22 3.55
CA TYR A 190 -16.49 -7.38 3.31
C TYR A 190 -17.24 -8.61 2.77
N ASP A 191 -18.41 -8.92 3.32
CA ASP A 191 -19.22 -10.11 2.95
C ASP A 191 -19.65 -10.12 1.47
N SER A 192 -19.68 -8.95 0.82
CA SER A 192 -20.00 -8.83 -0.61
C SER A 192 -18.85 -9.26 -1.51
N TYR A 193 -17.62 -9.20 -1.01
CA TYR A 193 -16.40 -9.41 -1.80
C TYR A 193 -15.61 -10.64 -1.39
N ASN A 194 -15.64 -11.00 -0.10
CA ASN A 194 -14.95 -12.17 0.46
C ASN A 194 -13.45 -12.23 0.11
N TRP A 195 -12.77 -11.07 0.13
CA TRP A 195 -11.34 -11.00 -0.11
C TRP A 195 -10.56 -11.88 0.87
N HIS A 196 -9.45 -12.47 0.44
CA HIS A 196 -8.56 -13.14 1.39
C HIS A 196 -7.93 -12.11 2.33
N ILE A 197 -8.10 -12.30 3.64
CA ILE A 197 -7.53 -11.40 4.64
C ILE A 197 -6.06 -11.76 4.87
N CYS A 198 -5.20 -10.74 4.84
CA CYS A 198 -3.80 -10.78 5.21
C CYS A 198 -3.57 -9.77 6.34
N GLY A 199 -2.69 -10.09 7.27
CA GLY A 199 -2.38 -9.20 8.38
C GLY A 199 -1.28 -9.82 9.23
N ASP A 200 -0.80 -9.06 10.21
CA ASP A 200 0.09 -9.63 11.21
C ASP A 200 -0.64 -10.73 12.02
N LEU A 201 0.14 -11.55 12.74
CA LEU A 201 -0.40 -12.64 13.55
C LEU A 201 -1.46 -12.15 14.56
N LYS A 202 -1.33 -10.91 15.02
CA LYS A 202 -2.18 -10.33 16.04
C LYS A 202 -3.55 -9.95 15.47
N VAL A 203 -3.60 -9.34 14.29
CA VAL A 203 -4.82 -9.05 13.55
C VAL A 203 -5.55 -10.35 13.23
N ILE A 204 -4.84 -11.35 12.70
CA ILE A 204 -5.44 -12.67 12.41
C ILE A 204 -5.97 -13.31 13.69
N GLY A 205 -5.22 -13.27 14.79
CA GLY A 205 -5.68 -13.77 16.08
C GLY A 205 -6.92 -13.05 16.60
N LEU A 206 -6.98 -11.72 16.47
CA LEU A 206 -8.15 -10.92 16.84
C LEU A 206 -9.37 -11.31 16.01
N LEU A 207 -9.23 -11.49 14.70
CA LEU A 207 -10.32 -11.90 13.81
C LEU A 207 -10.83 -13.32 14.10
N LEU A 208 -9.95 -14.21 14.56
CA LEU A 208 -10.29 -15.57 14.96
C LEU A 208 -10.82 -15.67 16.41
N GLY A 209 -11.01 -14.56 17.11
CA GLY A 209 -11.52 -14.54 18.48
C GLY A 209 -10.50 -15.02 19.54
N MET A 210 -9.21 -14.98 19.24
CA MET A 210 -8.18 -15.31 20.22
C MET A 210 -8.14 -14.28 21.36
N GLN A 211 -7.95 -14.76 22.59
CA GLN A 211 -7.78 -13.85 23.73
C GLN A 211 -6.44 -13.09 23.64
N PRO A 212 -6.43 -11.78 23.92
CA PRO A 212 -5.21 -11.00 23.97
C PRO A 212 -4.35 -11.39 25.19
N GLY A 213 -3.02 -11.35 25.04
CA GLY A 213 -2.05 -11.65 26.11
C GLY A 213 -1.30 -12.96 25.90
N TYR A 214 -0.53 -13.38 26.92
CA TYR A 214 0.20 -14.64 26.90
C TYR A 214 -0.77 -15.81 27.15
N THR A 215 -1.47 -16.23 26.10
CA THR A 215 -2.31 -17.42 26.14
C THR A 215 -1.42 -18.67 26.08
N LYS A 216 -1.66 -19.61 27.01
CA LYS A 216 -0.89 -20.87 27.09
C LYS A 216 -1.04 -21.74 25.82
N TYR A 217 -2.07 -21.48 25.01
CA TYR A 217 -2.37 -22.15 23.75
C TYR A 217 -2.67 -21.10 22.66
N CYS A 218 -1.62 -20.41 22.20
CA CYS A 218 -1.72 -19.34 21.20
C CYS A 218 -1.80 -19.83 19.73
N CYS A 219 -2.04 -21.13 19.52
CA CYS A 219 -2.06 -21.72 18.20
C CYS A 219 -3.49 -21.78 17.66
N PHE A 220 -3.81 -20.84 16.76
CA PHE A 220 -5.08 -20.79 16.05
C PHE A 220 -5.27 -21.98 15.08
N LEU A 221 -4.18 -22.60 14.63
CA LEU A 221 -4.22 -23.78 13.75
C LEU A 221 -4.60 -25.07 14.48
N CYS A 222 -4.48 -25.13 15.81
CA CYS A 222 -4.62 -26.36 16.58
C CYS A 222 -5.70 -26.30 17.68
N GLY A 223 -6.72 -25.45 17.49
CA GLY A 223 -7.94 -25.45 18.30
C GLY A 223 -7.92 -24.54 19.54
N GLY A 224 -7.01 -23.58 19.62
CA GLY A 224 -6.94 -22.59 20.71
C GLY A 224 -7.99 -21.46 20.64
N ILE A 225 -9.09 -21.67 19.94
CA ILE A 225 -10.19 -20.69 19.83
C ILE A 225 -11.07 -20.85 21.06
N VAL A 226 -11.28 -19.77 21.81
CA VAL A 226 -12.27 -19.77 22.88
C VAL A 226 -13.64 -19.85 22.22
N GLU A 227 -14.39 -20.93 22.46
CA GLU A 227 -15.79 -21.01 22.05
C GLU A 227 -16.59 -19.93 22.77
N GLN A 228 -16.66 -18.74 22.19
CA GLN A 228 -17.72 -17.79 22.45
C GLN A 228 -18.63 -17.82 21.23
N GLY A 229 -19.71 -18.61 21.34
CA GLY A 229 -20.90 -18.54 20.50
C GLY A 229 -20.67 -18.27 19.02
N ASN A 230 -20.43 -19.35 18.27
CA ASN A 230 -20.61 -19.50 16.83
C ASN A 230 -20.97 -18.20 16.04
N PRO A 231 -20.00 -17.45 15.52
CA PRO A 231 -20.29 -16.48 14.48
C PRO A 231 -20.58 -17.29 13.21
N THR A 232 -21.82 -17.18 12.74
CA THR A 232 -22.18 -17.66 11.41
C THR A 232 -21.50 -16.71 10.44
N ILE A 233 -20.38 -17.14 9.85
CA ILE A 233 -19.82 -16.59 8.62
C ILE A 233 -20.68 -17.10 7.47
#